data_AF-A0A959ERY7-F1
#
_entry.id   AF-A0A959ERY7-F1
#
_cell.length_a   1.000
_cell.length_b   1.000
_cell.length_c   1.000
_cell.angle_alpha   90.00
_cell.angle_beta   90.00
_cell.angle_gamma   90.00
#
_symmetry.space_group_name_H-M   'P 1'
#
loop_
_entity.id
_entity.type
_entity.pdbx_description
1 polymer ?
#
loop_
_entity_poly.entity_id
_entity_poly.type
_entity_poly.pdbx_seq_one_letter_code
_entity_poly.pdbx_strand_id
1 'polypeptide(L)'
;AFQLQDDILDTFGDPEKFGKKVGGDIVQNKKTYLVLKALEDGSDLQRDRLRHLLSIQPSDERAKVEEVRALFETLHIREKAEQVKADFRQKAHRHLEAVKAPSARKAVLQELADYLLGREE
;
A
#
# COMPACT_ATOMS: atom_id res chain seq x y z
N ALA A 1 -8.77 1.79 -0.27
CA ALA A 1 -8.32 0.85 -1.31
C ALA A 1 -7.40 1.54 -2.33
N PHE A 2 -7.79 2.65 -2.95
CA PHE A 2 -6.93 3.37 -3.92
C PHE A 2 -5.58 3.85 -3.34
N GLN A 3 -5.57 4.67 -2.29
CA GLN A 3 -4.31 5.11 -1.66
C GLN A 3 -3.44 3.94 -1.18
N LEU A 4 -4.07 2.84 -0.74
CA LEU A 4 -3.36 1.64 -0.32
C LEU A 4 -2.66 0.96 -1.52
N GLN A 5 -3.29 0.98 -2.70
CA GLN A 5 -2.65 0.54 -3.94
C GLN A 5 -1.45 1.43 -4.26
N ASP A 6 -1.59 2.74 -4.20
CA ASP A 6 -0.49 3.68 -4.46
C ASP A 6 0.69 3.46 -3.48
N ASP A 7 0.42 3.29 -2.17
CA ASP A 7 1.44 3.00 -1.16
C ASP A 7 2.17 1.65 -1.43
N ILE A 8 1.42 0.61 -1.86
CA ILE A 8 1.99 -0.69 -2.25
C ILE A 8 2.87 -0.52 -3.48
N LEU A 9 2.41 0.21 -4.49
CA LEU A 9 3.15 0.42 -5.74
C LEU A 9 4.40 1.27 -5.52
N ASP A 10 4.33 2.32 -4.69
CA ASP A 10 5.52 3.09 -4.32
C ASP A 10 6.58 2.19 -3.67
N THR A 11 6.17 1.28 -2.79
CA THR A 11 7.11 0.45 -2.00
C THR A 11 7.61 -0.80 -2.72
N PHE A 12 6.74 -1.47 -3.48
CA PHE A 12 6.98 -2.81 -4.05
C PHE A 12 6.83 -2.85 -5.58
N GLY A 13 6.51 -1.73 -6.22
CA GLY A 13 6.37 -1.66 -7.67
C GLY A 13 7.67 -2.00 -8.41
N ASP A 14 7.55 -2.34 -9.69
CA ASP A 14 8.68 -2.54 -10.57
C ASP A 14 9.18 -1.18 -11.10
N PRO A 15 10.43 -0.76 -10.81
CA PRO A 15 10.97 0.50 -11.30
C PRO A 15 10.93 0.63 -12.83
N GLU A 16 11.07 -0.48 -13.57
CA GLU A 16 11.05 -0.49 -15.04
C GLU A 16 9.66 -0.14 -15.59
N LYS A 17 8.61 -0.55 -14.88
CA LYS A 17 7.22 -0.26 -15.25
C LYS A 17 6.76 1.12 -14.77
N PHE A 18 7.19 1.51 -13.57
CA PHE A 18 6.79 2.78 -12.94
C PHE A 18 7.56 4.00 -13.47
N GLY A 19 8.70 3.79 -14.13
CA GLY A 19 9.56 4.86 -14.64
C GLY A 19 10.09 5.81 -13.54
N LYS A 20 10.05 5.37 -12.27
CA LYS A 20 10.41 6.16 -11.09
C LYS A 20 11.13 5.31 -10.05
N LYS A 21 11.91 5.97 -9.19
CA LYS A 21 12.55 5.36 -8.01
C LYS A 21 11.46 4.93 -7.02
N VAL A 22 11.45 3.64 -6.67
CA VAL A 22 10.55 3.07 -5.66
C VAL A 22 10.99 3.44 -4.24
N GLY A 23 10.04 3.50 -3.32
CA GLY A 23 10.21 3.82 -1.91
C GLY A 23 10.26 5.31 -1.62
N GLY A 24 9.63 6.15 -2.46
CA GLY A 24 9.57 7.59 -2.25
C GLY A 24 8.92 7.97 -0.92
N ASP A 25 7.88 7.24 -0.52
CA ASP A 25 7.18 7.46 0.74
C ASP A 25 8.05 7.09 1.95
N ILE A 26 8.87 6.05 1.84
CA ILE A 26 9.84 5.65 2.86
C ILE A 26 10.94 6.71 3.00
N VAL A 27 11.45 7.22 1.88
CA VAL A 27 12.46 8.31 1.87
C VAL A 27 11.91 9.56 2.56
N GLN A 28 10.63 9.88 2.33
CA GLN A 28 9.94 11.03 2.90
C GLN A 28 9.41 10.79 4.33
N ASN A 29 9.68 9.64 4.93
CA ASN A 29 9.19 9.26 6.27
C ASN A 29 7.67 9.32 6.42
N LYS A 30 6.92 9.05 5.34
CA LYS A 30 5.47 9.07 5.39
C LYS A 30 4.94 7.94 6.27
N LYS A 31 3.89 8.23 7.02
CA LYS A 31 3.16 7.27 7.87
C LYS A 31 2.10 6.54 7.04
N THR A 32 2.54 5.80 6.02
CA THR A 32 1.66 5.01 5.15
C THR A 32 1.00 3.87 5.93
N TYR A 33 -0.01 3.23 5.34
CA TYR A 33 -0.63 2.06 5.96
C TYR A 33 0.41 0.95 6.24
N LEU A 34 1.35 0.74 5.31
CA LEU A 34 2.40 -0.28 5.43
C LEU A 34 3.26 -0.07 6.68
N VAL A 35 3.66 1.19 6.93
CA VAL A 35 4.42 1.57 8.13
C VAL A 35 3.62 1.30 9.41
N LEU A 36 2.36 1.76 9.45
CA LEU A 36 1.52 1.59 10.62
C LEU A 36 1.28 0.11 10.92
N LYS A 37 1.05 -0.69 9.88
CA LYS A 37 0.82 -2.13 10.03
C LYS A 37 2.08 -2.87 10.49
N ALA A 38 3.25 -2.49 9.99
CA ALA A 38 4.53 -3.03 10.45
C ALA A 38 4.83 -2.67 11.92
N LEU A 39 4.47 -1.45 12.35
CA LEU A 39 4.58 -1.03 13.75
C LEU A 39 3.58 -1.74 14.66
N GLU A 40 2.42 -2.15 14.15
CA GLU A 40 1.44 -2.94 14.89
C GLU A 40 1.93 -4.39 15.08
N ASP A 41 2.39 -5.02 14.00
CA ASP A 41 2.66 -6.47 13.96
C ASP A 41 4.09 -6.84 14.37
N GLY A 42 5.02 -5.90 14.35
CA GLY A 42 6.43 -6.14 14.63
C GLY A 42 6.73 -6.39 16.12
N SER A 43 7.77 -7.18 16.38
CA SER A 43 8.40 -7.28 17.70
C SER A 43 8.99 -5.94 18.15
N ASP A 44 9.29 -5.79 19.45
CA ASP A 44 9.90 -4.56 19.98
C ASP A 44 11.14 -4.12 19.21
N LEU A 45 12.04 -5.07 18.91
CA LEU A 45 13.25 -4.80 18.14
C LEU A 45 12.95 -4.30 16.72
N GLN A 46 12.00 -4.92 16.02
CA GLN A 46 11.59 -4.51 14.68
C GLN A 46 10.91 -3.13 14.69
N ARG A 47 10.09 -2.86 15.71
CA ARG A 47 9.42 -1.57 15.89
C ARG A 47 10.42 -0.45 16.13
N ASP A 48 11.39 -0.68 17.02
CA ASP A 48 12.43 0.30 17.31
C ASP A 48 13.33 0.53 16.10
N ARG A 49 13.65 -0.53 15.36
CA ARG A 49 14.41 -0.40 14.12
C ARG A 49 13.66 0.42 13.07
N LEU A 50 12.39 0.12 12.84
CA LEU A 50 11.55 0.85 11.89
C LEU A 50 11.39 2.32 12.30
N ARG A 51 11.14 2.60 13.59
CA ARG A 51 11.08 3.99 14.10
C ARG A 51 12.39 4.73 13.87
N HIS A 52 13.53 4.09 14.12
CA HIS A 52 14.83 4.68 13.87
C HIS A 52 15.01 5.03 12.39
N LEU A 53 14.74 4.08 11.48
CA LEU A 53 14.83 4.30 10.03
C LEU A 53 13.94 5.47 9.56
N LEU A 54 12.74 5.60 10.14
CA LEU A 54 11.80 6.69 9.85
C LEU A 54 12.12 8.01 10.56
N SER A 55 13.15 8.06 11.41
CA SER A 55 13.61 9.28 12.10
C SER A 55 14.83 9.94 11.43
N ILE A 56 15.46 9.24 10.47
CA ILE A 56 16.70 9.67 9.83
C ILE A 56 16.48 10.03 8.36
N GLN A 57 17.35 10.92 7.85
CA GLN A 57 17.49 11.24 6.43
C GLN A 57 18.94 10.96 6.00
N PRO A 58 19.31 9.69 5.77
CA PRO A 58 20.67 9.34 5.37
C PRO A 58 20.96 9.84 3.95
N SER A 59 22.24 10.08 3.66
CA SER A 59 22.69 10.37 2.28
C SER A 59 22.46 9.19 1.34
N ASP A 60 22.52 7.96 1.86
CA ASP A 60 22.14 6.75 1.14
C ASP A 60 20.68 6.37 1.43
N GLU A 61 19.79 6.95 0.62
CA GLU A 61 18.37 6.64 0.65
C GLU A 61 18.05 5.19 0.26
N ARG A 62 18.88 4.56 -0.57
CA ARG A 62 18.62 3.23 -1.12
C ARG A 62 18.73 2.18 -0.03
N ALA A 63 19.79 2.23 0.78
CA ALA A 63 19.97 1.33 1.91
C ALA A 63 18.80 1.39 2.89
N LYS A 64 18.30 2.61 3.18
CA LYS A 64 17.11 2.82 4.02
C LYS A 64 15.87 2.15 3.43
N VAL A 65 15.60 2.34 2.14
CA VAL A 65 14.44 1.73 1.46
C VAL A 65 14.53 0.21 1.47
N GLU A 66 15.70 -0.36 1.15
CA GLU A 66 15.92 -1.80 1.14
C GLU A 66 15.70 -2.42 2.53
N GLU A 67 16.15 -1.75 3.59
CA GLU A 67 15.98 -2.25 4.95
C GLU A 67 14.52 -2.18 5.44
N VAL A 68 13.81 -1.08 5.16
CA VAL A 68 12.38 -0.97 5.48
C VAL A 68 11.58 -2.02 4.71
N ARG A 69 11.90 -2.25 3.43
CA ARG A 69 11.27 -3.32 2.63
C ARG A 69 11.54 -4.70 3.23
N ALA A 70 12.76 -5.01 3.64
CA ALA A 70 13.08 -6.29 4.28
C ALA A 70 12.27 -6.53 5.56
N LEU A 71 12.05 -5.48 6.36
CA LEU A 71 11.15 -5.55 7.53
C LEU A 71 9.71 -5.83 7.11
N PHE A 72 9.21 -5.18 6.07
CA PHE A 72 7.86 -5.41 5.56
C PHE A 72 7.67 -6.83 5.02
N GLU A 73 8.63 -7.37 4.29
CA GLU A 73 8.62 -8.76 3.79
C GLU A 73 8.61 -9.76 4.96
N THR A 74 9.48 -9.56 5.96
CA THR A 74 9.53 -10.42 7.16
C THR A 74 8.20 -10.44 7.93
N LEU A 75 7.46 -9.34 7.88
CA LEU A 75 6.18 -9.17 8.57
C LEU A 75 4.96 -9.48 7.67
N HIS A 76 5.19 -9.91 6.42
CA HIS A 76 4.14 -10.16 5.41
C HIS A 76 3.19 -8.97 5.21
N ILE A 77 3.75 -7.75 5.22
CA ILE A 77 2.96 -6.51 5.19
C ILE A 77 2.32 -6.30 3.83
N ARG A 78 2.99 -6.71 2.75
CA ARG A 78 2.45 -6.62 1.38
C ARG A 78 1.16 -7.42 1.28
N GLU A 79 1.17 -8.68 1.69
CA GLU A 79 0.03 -9.59 1.62
C GLU A 79 -1.12 -9.10 2.50
N LYS A 80 -0.83 -8.59 3.70
CA LYS A 80 -1.84 -7.99 4.58
C LYS A 80 -2.47 -6.73 3.97
N ALA A 81 -1.67 -5.88 3.33
CA ALA A 81 -2.17 -4.69 2.64
C ALA A 81 -3.03 -5.05 1.42
N GLU A 82 -2.60 -6.04 0.64
CA GLU A 82 -3.36 -6.60 -0.48
C GLU A 82 -4.72 -7.16 -0.02
N GLN A 83 -4.74 -7.90 1.10
CA GLN A 83 -5.98 -8.41 1.68
C GLN A 83 -6.92 -7.27 2.10
N VAL A 84 -6.41 -6.25 2.78
CA VAL A 84 -7.23 -5.09 3.19
C VAL A 84 -7.76 -4.33 1.97
N LYS A 85 -6.96 -4.20 0.91
CA LYS A 85 -7.42 -3.62 -0.37
C LYS A 85 -8.59 -4.43 -0.95
N ALA A 86 -8.45 -5.75 -1.01
CA ALA A 86 -9.50 -6.65 -1.49
C ALA A 86 -10.79 -6.57 -0.65
N ASP A 87 -10.66 -6.53 0.67
CA ASP A 87 -11.80 -6.41 1.59
C ASP A 87 -12.59 -5.11 1.36
N PHE A 88 -11.88 -3.99 1.20
CA PHE A 88 -12.51 -2.71 0.89
C PHE A 88 -13.15 -2.70 -0.50
N ARG A 89 -12.53 -3.34 -1.50
CA ARG A 89 -13.13 -3.52 -2.83
C ARG A 89 -14.44 -4.30 -2.73
N GLN A 90 -14.45 -5.41 -2.00
CA GLN A 90 -15.66 -6.23 -1.82
C GLN A 90 -16.75 -5.48 -1.04
N LYS A 91 -16.38 -4.72 0.01
CA LYS A 91 -17.32 -3.87 0.75
C LYS A 91 -17.96 -2.81 -0.15
N ALA A 92 -17.16 -2.13 -0.98
CA ALA A 92 -17.65 -1.14 -1.92
C ALA A 92 -18.66 -1.74 -2.93
N HIS A 93 -18.31 -2.88 -3.54
CA HIS A 93 -19.20 -3.61 -4.45
C HIS A 93 -20.52 -4.01 -3.77
N ARG A 94 -20.47 -4.56 -2.55
CA ARG A 94 -21.69 -4.89 -1.78
C ARG A 94 -22.57 -3.67 -1.52
N HIS A 95 -21.99 -2.53 -1.15
CA HIS A 95 -22.75 -1.31 -0.91
C HIS A 95 -23.37 -0.76 -2.20
N LEU A 96 -22.66 -0.80 -3.32
CA LEU A 96 -23.19 -0.37 -4.62
C LEU A 96 -24.35 -1.26 -5.08
N GLU A 97 -24.26 -2.57 -4.86
CA GLU A 97 -25.35 -3.50 -5.15
C GLU A 97 -26.61 -3.19 -4.32
N ALA A 98 -26.45 -2.81 -3.05
CA ALA A 98 -27.56 -2.44 -2.18
C ALA A 98 -28.29 -1.13 -2.60
N VAL A 99 -27.70 -0.31 -3.47
CA VAL A 99 -28.34 0.92 -3.95
C VAL A 99 -29.55 0.59 -4.83
N LYS A 100 -30.71 1.21 -4.54
CA LYS A 100 -31.92 1.06 -5.36
C LYS A 100 -31.83 1.93 -6.63
N ALA A 101 -31.08 1.44 -7.60
CA ALA A 101 -30.94 2.05 -8.92
C ALA A 101 -30.86 0.97 -10.02
N PRO A 102 -31.24 1.28 -11.27
CA PRO A 102 -31.04 0.37 -12.39
C PRO A 102 -29.58 -0.03 -12.54
N SER A 103 -29.30 -1.31 -12.85
CA SER A 103 -27.93 -1.84 -12.97
C SER A 103 -27.08 -1.06 -13.97
N ALA A 104 -27.67 -0.55 -15.06
CA ALA A 104 -26.97 0.27 -16.04
C ALA A 104 -26.33 1.54 -15.44
N ARG A 105 -26.91 2.12 -14.37
CA ARG A 105 -26.33 3.27 -13.67
C ARG A 105 -25.22 2.87 -12.70
N LYS A 106 -25.25 1.63 -12.20
CA LYS A 106 -24.22 1.07 -11.32
C LYS A 106 -22.98 0.63 -12.10
N ALA A 107 -23.17 0.14 -13.33
CA ALA A 107 -22.09 -0.35 -14.20
C ALA A 107 -20.95 0.67 -14.35
N VAL A 108 -21.26 1.94 -14.61
CA VAL A 108 -20.25 3.01 -14.74
C VAL A 108 -19.40 3.17 -13.48
N LEU A 109 -20.00 3.01 -12.30
CA LEU A 109 -19.27 3.09 -11.02
C LEU A 109 -18.47 1.83 -10.72
N GLN A 110 -18.94 0.66 -11.16
CA GLN A 110 -18.21 -0.60 -11.07
C GLN A 110 -16.97 -0.56 -11.95
N GLU A 111 -17.12 -0.14 -13.21
CA GLU A 111 -16.02 0.02 -14.17
C GLU A 111 -14.98 1.01 -13.65
N LEU A 112 -15.40 2.17 -13.13
CA LEU A 112 -14.48 3.14 -12.53
C LEU A 112 -13.75 2.55 -11.32
N ALA A 113 -14.45 1.86 -10.42
CA ALA A 113 -13.85 1.25 -9.24
C ALA A 113 -12.84 0.15 -9.62
N ASP A 114 -13.17 -0.68 -10.60
CA ASP A 114 -12.29 -1.74 -11.09
C ASP A 114 -11.09 -1.17 -11.84
N TYR A 115 -11.25 -0.09 -12.62
CA TYR A 115 -10.13 0.64 -13.24
C TYR A 115 -9.17 1.23 -12.20
N LEU A 116 -9.70 1.83 -11.12
CA LEU A 116 -8.87 2.43 -10.07
C LEU A 116 -8.14 1.38 -9.21
N LEU A 117 -8.71 0.19 -9.03
CA LEU A 117 -8.20 -0.84 -8.13
C LEU A 117 -7.48 -2.00 -8.83
N GLY A 118 -7.71 -2.17 -10.13
CA GLY A 118 -7.11 -3.19 -10.99
C GLY A 118 -5.87 -2.71 -11.73
N ARG A 119 -5.19 -1.65 -11.23
CA ARG A 119 -3.85 -1.27 -11.72
C ARG A 119 -2.85 -2.35 -11.31
N GLU A 120 -2.82 -3.44 -12.06
CA GLU A 120 -1.66 -4.32 -12.19
C GLU A 120 -0.86 -3.78 -13.37
N GLU A 121 0.27 -3.14 -13.09
CA GLU A 121 1.26 -2.78 -14.11
C GLU A 121 2.32 -3.87 -14.17
#